data_AF-A0A4R1ETG9-F1
#
_entry.id   AF-A0A4R1ETG9-F1
#
_cell.length_a   1.000
_cell.length_b   1.000
_cell.length_c   1.000
_cell.angle_alpha   90.00
_cell.angle_beta   90.00
_cell.angle_gamma   90.00
#
_symmetry.space_group_name_H-M   'P 1'
#
loop_
_entity.id
_entity.type
_entity.pdbx_description
1 polymer ?
#
loop_
_entity_poly.entity_id
_entity_poly.type
_entity_poly.pdbx_seq_one_letter_code
_entity_poly.pdbx_strand_id
1 'polypeptide(L)'
;MDKHFKVGIVMLLVLLQVFMFCKVLMLNTSASVSVYTFFGIPLALACAALLIYKPHLKYLDMTMSMFAAGGLGMFIGYAIDIDNLGLNGPFGLMSICRSAPEAPLSVESLWFMLESTPWMYLGMFAGGNAGMLLFLRLRQGWKFSQKQCVEFALCNIGMLLGMLSAHILSMTLTKKLELFWGNAIMISFMLIGMIIGMLSLLYLSTYVKKVFQLAYGKQQIA
;
A
#
# COMPACT_ATOMS: atom_id res chain seq x y z
N MET A 1 21.01 -6.75 13.20
CA MET A 1 20.98 -7.11 11.75
C MET A 1 21.51 -5.94 10.96
N ASP A 2 22.32 -6.23 9.94
CA ASP A 2 22.88 -5.21 9.07
C ASP A 2 21.76 -4.41 8.37
N LYS A 3 21.88 -3.09 8.39
CA LYS A 3 21.00 -2.15 7.69
C LYS A 3 20.91 -2.48 6.20
N HIS A 4 22.00 -2.99 5.62
CA HIS A 4 22.05 -3.43 4.23
C HIS A 4 21.08 -4.58 3.92
N PHE A 5 20.86 -5.50 4.86
CA PHE A 5 19.95 -6.62 4.66
C PHE A 5 18.47 -6.19 4.61
N LYS A 6 18.05 -5.24 5.46
CA LYS A 6 16.70 -4.66 5.42
C LYS A 6 16.43 -3.99 4.08
N VAL A 7 17.40 -3.21 3.62
CA VAL A 7 17.32 -2.51 2.33
C VAL A 7 17.17 -3.51 1.20
N GLY A 8 17.95 -4.59 1.20
CA GLY A 8 17.84 -5.67 0.22
C GLY A 8 16.45 -6.30 0.17
N ILE A 9 15.83 -6.59 1.33
CA ILE A 9 14.47 -7.12 1.39
C ILE A 9 13.46 -6.14 0.79
N VAL A 10 13.50 -4.86 1.19
CA VAL A 10 12.54 -3.87 0.67
C VAL A 10 12.71 -3.69 -0.84
N MET A 11 13.94 -3.61 -1.33
CA MET A 11 14.20 -3.52 -2.77
C MET A 11 13.64 -4.72 -3.52
N LEU A 12 13.90 -5.93 -3.03
CA LEU A 12 13.38 -7.16 -3.64
C LEU A 12 11.85 -7.15 -3.69
N LEU A 13 11.19 -6.81 -2.58
CA LEU A 13 9.73 -6.75 -2.50
C LEU A 13 9.15 -5.71 -3.46
N VAL A 14 9.74 -4.52 -3.55
CA VAL A 14 9.31 -3.48 -4.50
C VAL A 14 9.49 -3.93 -5.96
N LEU A 15 10.63 -4.57 -6.28
CA LEU A 15 10.85 -5.11 -7.63
C LEU A 15 9.89 -6.26 -7.97
N LEU A 16 9.50 -7.06 -6.98
CA LEU A 16 8.45 -8.08 -7.15
C LEU A 16 7.07 -7.46 -7.34
N GLN A 17 6.75 -6.33 -6.69
CA GLN A 17 5.52 -5.61 -6.99
C GLN A 17 5.48 -5.13 -8.43
N VAL A 18 6.58 -4.55 -8.91
CA VAL A 18 6.70 -4.10 -10.31
C VAL A 18 6.59 -5.28 -11.27
N PHE A 19 7.15 -6.45 -10.91
CA PHE A 19 6.96 -7.70 -11.66
C PHE A 19 5.47 -8.01 -11.84
N MET A 20 4.77 -8.07 -10.71
CA MET A 20 3.38 -8.47 -10.64
C MET A 20 2.51 -7.45 -11.37
N PHE A 21 2.82 -6.15 -11.25
CA PHE A 21 2.19 -5.09 -12.02
C PHE A 21 2.34 -5.31 -13.53
N CYS A 22 3.55 -5.59 -14.01
CA CYS A 22 3.77 -5.87 -15.44
C CYS A 22 3.01 -7.12 -15.90
N LYS A 23 2.96 -8.16 -15.06
CA LYS A 23 2.22 -9.40 -15.34
C LYS A 23 0.72 -9.19 -15.41
N VAL A 24 0.18 -8.44 -14.45
CA VAL A 24 -1.23 -8.03 -14.39
C VAL A 24 -1.62 -7.25 -15.64
N LEU A 25 -0.75 -6.36 -16.11
CA LEU A 25 -0.96 -5.60 -17.34
C LEU A 25 -0.69 -6.42 -18.62
N MET A 26 -0.28 -7.68 -18.50
CA MET A 26 0.11 -8.56 -19.61
C MET A 26 1.13 -7.92 -20.55
N LEU A 27 2.08 -7.17 -19.99
CA LEU A 27 3.13 -6.54 -20.77
C LEU A 27 4.03 -7.59 -21.43
N ASN A 28 4.41 -7.35 -22.68
CA ASN A 28 5.44 -8.14 -23.33
C ASN A 28 6.80 -7.95 -22.60
N THR A 29 7.77 -8.81 -22.91
CA THR A 29 9.08 -8.78 -22.24
C THR A 29 9.77 -7.43 -22.41
N SER A 30 9.72 -6.83 -23.59
CA SER A 30 10.36 -5.54 -23.88
C SER A 30 9.76 -4.41 -23.04
N ALA A 31 8.43 -4.29 -22.99
CA ALA A 31 7.73 -3.28 -22.22
C ALA A 31 7.90 -3.49 -20.72
N SER A 32 7.90 -4.75 -20.26
CA SER A 32 8.21 -5.09 -18.86
C SER A 32 9.60 -4.59 -18.49
N VAL A 33 10.63 -4.86 -19.32
CA VAL A 33 12.00 -4.38 -19.09
C VAL A 33 12.05 -2.85 -19.03
N SER A 34 11.33 -2.15 -19.91
CA SER A 34 11.23 -0.69 -19.85
C SER A 34 10.61 -0.21 -18.55
N VAL A 35 9.48 -0.78 -18.11
CA VAL A 35 8.83 -0.41 -16.85
C VAL A 35 9.75 -0.66 -15.65
N TYR A 36 10.44 -1.79 -15.64
CA TYR A 36 11.46 -2.10 -14.64
C TYR A 36 12.57 -1.06 -14.60
N THR A 37 13.11 -0.70 -15.76
CA THR A 37 14.27 0.18 -15.84
C THR A 37 13.93 1.62 -15.49
N PHE A 38 12.80 2.13 -16.00
CA PHE A 38 12.41 3.54 -15.82
C PHE A 38 11.64 3.81 -14.54
N PHE A 39 10.93 2.82 -13.98
CA PHE A 39 10.09 3.03 -12.80
C PHE A 39 10.47 2.10 -11.65
N GLY A 40 10.66 0.80 -11.92
CA GLY A 40 10.91 -0.17 -10.85
C GLY A 40 12.23 0.02 -10.11
N ILE A 41 13.35 0.09 -10.85
CA ILE A 41 14.69 0.31 -10.27
C ILE A 41 14.75 1.67 -9.57
N PRO A 42 14.34 2.80 -10.19
CA PRO A 42 14.33 4.09 -9.51
C PRO A 42 13.48 4.09 -8.23
N LEU A 43 12.30 3.44 -8.24
CA LEU A 43 11.45 3.33 -7.06
C LEU A 43 12.12 2.51 -5.96
N ALA A 44 12.68 1.35 -6.29
CA ALA A 44 13.40 0.50 -5.33
C ALA A 44 14.60 1.23 -4.73
N LEU A 45 15.37 1.96 -5.54
CA LEU A 45 16.49 2.78 -5.10
C LEU A 45 16.04 3.96 -4.23
N ALA A 46 14.92 4.61 -4.56
CA ALA A 46 14.35 5.67 -3.73
C ALA A 46 13.93 5.14 -2.36
N CYS A 47 13.25 3.98 -2.31
CA CYS A 47 12.91 3.29 -1.05
C CYS A 47 14.17 2.94 -0.24
N ALA A 48 15.20 2.40 -0.90
CA ALA A 48 16.49 2.10 -0.28
C ALA A 48 17.17 3.35 0.30
N ALA A 49 17.24 4.43 -0.47
CA ALA A 49 17.80 5.70 -0.04
C ALA A 49 17.05 6.27 1.16
N LEU A 50 15.71 6.22 1.16
CA LEU A 50 14.91 6.69 2.29
C LEU A 50 15.19 5.89 3.58
N LEU A 51 15.30 4.57 3.49
CA LEU A 51 15.69 3.70 4.60
C LEU A 51 17.12 3.96 5.09
N ILE A 52 18.03 4.35 4.18
CA ILE A 52 19.42 4.62 4.52
C ILE A 52 19.61 6.01 5.15
N TYR A 53 19.06 7.06 4.56
CA TYR A 53 19.38 8.44 4.92
C TYR A 53 18.42 9.05 5.96
N LYS A 54 17.25 8.44 6.20
CA LYS A 54 16.26 8.95 7.17
C LYS A 54 15.86 7.95 8.26
N PRO A 55 16.80 7.21 8.90
CA PRO A 55 16.46 6.21 9.91
C PRO A 55 15.87 6.81 11.20
N HIS A 56 16.01 8.11 11.42
CA HIS A 56 15.44 8.83 12.56
C HIS A 56 13.93 9.01 12.44
N LEU A 57 13.35 8.88 11.25
CA LEU A 57 11.91 8.94 11.04
C LEU A 57 11.30 7.60 11.46
N LYS A 58 10.88 7.51 12.72
CA LYS A 58 10.31 6.30 13.35
C LYS A 58 9.30 5.57 12.45
N TYR A 59 8.50 6.32 11.69
CA TYR A 59 7.43 5.77 10.86
C TYR A 59 7.86 5.37 9.45
N LEU A 60 9.02 5.84 8.96
CA LEU A 60 9.44 5.59 7.59
C LEU A 60 9.78 4.11 7.36
N ASP A 61 10.50 3.47 8.28
CA ASP A 61 10.77 2.02 8.23
C ASP A 61 9.48 1.20 8.19
N MET A 62 8.51 1.58 9.03
CA MET A 62 7.21 0.93 9.10
C MET A 62 6.44 1.12 7.79
N THR A 63 6.32 2.36 7.30
CA THR A 63 5.66 2.68 6.04
C THR A 63 6.27 1.92 4.88
N MET A 64 7.60 1.88 4.76
CA MET A 64 8.27 1.17 3.68
C MET A 64 8.05 -0.34 3.75
N SER A 65 8.14 -0.95 4.93
CA SER A 65 7.90 -2.39 5.09
C SER A 65 6.45 -2.79 4.77
N MET A 66 5.48 -2.00 5.25
CA MET A 66 4.06 -2.26 5.01
C MET A 66 3.66 -1.95 3.57
N PHE A 67 4.23 -0.92 2.95
CA PHE A 67 4.06 -0.65 1.53
C PHE A 67 4.67 -1.78 0.68
N ALA A 68 5.90 -2.21 0.97
CA ALA A 68 6.61 -3.22 0.20
C ALA A 68 5.97 -4.62 0.31
N ALA A 69 5.57 -5.04 1.51
CA ALA A 69 4.95 -6.35 1.69
C ALA A 69 3.43 -6.32 1.44
N GLY A 70 2.75 -5.24 1.86
CA GLY A 70 1.32 -5.06 1.64
C GLY A 70 0.97 -4.77 0.20
N GLY A 71 1.76 -3.97 -0.52
CA GLY A 71 1.58 -3.80 -1.97
C GLY A 71 1.78 -5.11 -2.74
N LEU A 72 2.74 -5.94 -2.34
CA LEU A 72 2.92 -7.27 -2.94
C LEU A 72 1.72 -8.17 -2.65
N GLY A 73 1.26 -8.20 -1.41
CA GLY A 73 0.05 -8.92 -1.02
C GLY A 73 -1.20 -8.44 -1.77
N MET A 74 -1.33 -7.13 -2.00
CA MET A 74 -2.37 -6.53 -2.83
C MET A 74 -2.35 -7.12 -4.25
N PHE A 75 -1.19 -7.18 -4.90
CA PHE A 75 -1.06 -7.74 -6.25
C PHE A 75 -1.36 -9.24 -6.30
N ILE A 76 -0.93 -10.02 -5.31
CA ILE A 76 -1.26 -11.45 -5.22
C ILE A 76 -2.77 -11.62 -5.05
N GLY A 77 -3.38 -10.87 -4.13
CA GLY A 77 -4.82 -10.88 -3.92
C GLY A 77 -5.60 -10.46 -5.16
N TYR A 78 -5.15 -9.42 -5.84
CA TYR A 78 -5.77 -8.96 -7.08
C TYR A 78 -5.69 -10.02 -8.19
N ALA A 79 -4.57 -10.74 -8.30
CA ALA A 79 -4.47 -11.85 -9.25
C ALA A 79 -5.52 -12.96 -8.96
N ILE A 80 -5.79 -13.23 -7.68
CA ILE A 80 -6.83 -14.19 -7.25
C ILE A 80 -8.23 -13.64 -7.57
N ASP A 81 -8.50 -12.36 -7.31
CA ASP A 81 -9.80 -11.74 -7.63
C ASP A 81 -10.10 -11.84 -9.13
N ILE A 82 -9.12 -11.54 -9.98
CA ILE A 82 -9.29 -11.59 -11.44
C ILE A 82 -9.58 -13.02 -11.93
N ASP A 83 -8.82 -13.99 -11.43
CA ASP A 83 -8.95 -15.40 -11.83
C ASP A 83 -10.33 -15.95 -11.42
N ASN A 84 -10.77 -15.66 -10.19
CA ASN A 84 -12.09 -16.05 -9.68
C ASN A 84 -13.25 -15.42 -10.46
N LEU A 85 -13.08 -14.19 -10.95
CA LEU A 85 -14.09 -13.50 -11.75
C LEU A 85 -14.06 -13.95 -13.23
N GLY A 86 -13.13 -14.83 -13.63
CA GLY A 86 -12.93 -15.24 -15.01
C GLY A 86 -12.46 -14.08 -15.91
N LEU A 87 -12.05 -12.96 -15.32
CA LEU A 87 -11.68 -11.73 -16.02
C LEU A 87 -10.20 -11.75 -16.41
N ASN A 88 -9.73 -12.86 -16.97
CA ASN A 88 -8.30 -13.07 -17.25
C ASN A 88 -7.68 -11.89 -18.02
N GLY A 89 -6.68 -11.26 -17.41
CA GLY A 89 -5.85 -10.23 -18.02
C GLY A 89 -6.10 -8.81 -17.51
N PRO A 90 -5.68 -7.78 -18.27
CA PRO A 90 -5.70 -6.39 -17.81
C PRO A 90 -7.13 -5.87 -17.61
N PHE A 91 -8.16 -6.53 -18.14
CA PHE A 91 -9.51 -5.98 -18.17
C PHE A 91 -10.27 -6.10 -16.84
N GLY A 92 -9.77 -6.88 -15.88
CA GLY A 92 -10.46 -7.15 -14.61
C GLY A 92 -10.84 -5.91 -13.81
N LEU A 93 -9.86 -5.11 -13.37
CA LEU A 93 -10.12 -3.93 -12.53
C LEU A 93 -11.01 -2.92 -13.23
N MET A 94 -10.75 -2.65 -14.51
CA MET A 94 -11.50 -1.65 -15.24
C MET A 94 -12.94 -2.08 -15.54
N SER A 95 -13.19 -3.38 -15.71
CA SER A 95 -14.54 -3.93 -15.82
C SER A 95 -15.32 -3.70 -14.53
N ILE A 96 -14.74 -4.07 -13.38
CA ILE A 96 -15.36 -3.86 -12.05
C ILE A 96 -15.66 -2.37 -11.84
N CYS A 97 -14.73 -1.50 -12.21
CA CYS A 97 -14.90 -0.06 -12.02
C CYS A 97 -15.93 0.58 -12.94
N ARG A 98 -16.13 0.05 -14.15
CA ARG A 98 -17.21 0.52 -15.03
C ARG A 98 -18.59 0.10 -14.52
N SER A 99 -18.67 -0.97 -13.73
CA SER A 99 -19.90 -1.45 -13.10
C SER A 99 -20.22 -0.78 -11.76
N ALA A 100 -19.29 -0.01 -11.19
CA ALA A 100 -19.51 0.61 -9.89
C ALA A 100 -20.52 1.78 -9.96
N PRO A 101 -21.20 2.08 -8.84
CA PRO A 101 -22.11 3.22 -8.74
C PRO A 101 -21.42 4.54 -9.12
N GLU A 102 -22.13 5.43 -9.82
CA GLU A 102 -21.53 6.65 -10.36
C GLU A 102 -21.18 7.69 -9.29
N ALA A 103 -21.66 7.54 -8.06
CA ALA A 103 -21.40 8.47 -6.96
C ALA A 103 -19.95 8.32 -6.46
N PRO A 104 -19.06 9.30 -6.74
CA PRO A 104 -17.69 9.23 -6.24
C PRO A 104 -17.70 9.42 -4.71
N LEU A 105 -17.00 8.52 -4.01
CA LEU A 105 -16.75 8.53 -2.56
C LEU A 105 -18.00 8.30 -1.69
N SER A 106 -19.04 7.64 -2.22
CA SER A 106 -20.14 7.14 -1.38
C SER A 106 -19.73 5.90 -0.59
N VAL A 107 -20.39 5.66 0.55
CA VAL A 107 -20.21 4.43 1.34
C VAL A 107 -20.56 3.19 0.50
N GLU A 108 -21.56 3.31 -0.37
CA GLU A 108 -21.98 2.26 -1.29
C GLU A 108 -20.88 1.90 -2.30
N SER A 109 -20.24 2.92 -2.91
CA SER A 109 -19.12 2.70 -3.82
C SER A 109 -17.93 2.07 -3.10
N LEU A 110 -17.63 2.49 -1.86
CA LEU A 110 -16.58 1.87 -1.05
C LEU A 110 -16.88 0.39 -0.74
N TRP A 111 -18.13 0.11 -0.36
CA TRP A 111 -18.57 -1.24 -0.04
C TRP A 111 -18.54 -2.15 -1.27
N PHE A 112 -19.04 -1.67 -2.41
CA PHE A 112 -19.01 -2.39 -3.68
C PHE A 112 -17.59 -2.79 -4.08
N MET A 113 -16.61 -1.88 -3.93
CA MET A 113 -15.21 -2.19 -4.26
C MET A 113 -14.62 -3.25 -3.32
N LEU A 114 -14.90 -3.15 -2.01
CA LEU A 114 -14.48 -4.15 -1.01
C LEU A 114 -15.04 -5.55 -1.33
N GLU A 115 -16.32 -5.62 -1.71
CA GLU A 115 -17.00 -6.87 -2.05
C GLU A 115 -16.53 -7.45 -3.38
N SER A 116 -16.20 -6.59 -4.35
CA SER A 116 -15.78 -7.02 -5.69
C SER A 116 -14.32 -7.48 -5.76
N THR A 117 -13.46 -7.01 -4.84
CA THR A 117 -12.02 -7.36 -4.82
C THR A 117 -11.52 -7.72 -3.42
N PRO A 118 -12.16 -8.68 -2.74
CA PRO A 118 -11.89 -8.97 -1.34
C PRO A 118 -10.47 -9.52 -1.14
N TRP A 119 -9.96 -10.33 -2.08
CA TRP A 119 -8.64 -10.94 -1.95
C TRP A 119 -7.54 -9.91 -2.07
N MET A 120 -7.70 -8.88 -2.90
CA MET A 120 -6.78 -7.76 -3.00
C MET A 120 -6.61 -7.06 -1.64
N TYR A 121 -7.69 -6.75 -0.94
CA TYR A 121 -7.62 -6.09 0.37
C TYR A 121 -7.12 -7.03 1.48
N LEU A 122 -7.55 -8.29 1.48
CA LEU A 122 -7.05 -9.30 2.42
C LEU A 122 -5.56 -9.56 2.22
N GLY A 123 -5.11 -9.67 0.97
CA GLY A 123 -3.72 -9.84 0.60
C GLY A 123 -2.89 -8.64 1.04
N MET A 124 -3.38 -7.41 0.85
CA MET A 124 -2.73 -6.21 1.36
C MET A 124 -2.56 -6.26 2.88
N PHE A 125 -3.61 -6.61 3.61
CA PHE A 125 -3.59 -6.70 5.07
C PHE A 125 -2.65 -7.80 5.56
N ALA A 126 -2.74 -9.01 5.01
CA ALA A 126 -1.89 -10.14 5.37
C ALA A 126 -0.42 -9.86 5.04
N GLY A 127 -0.15 -9.34 3.83
CA GLY A 127 1.19 -8.96 3.39
C GLY A 127 1.80 -7.86 4.24
N GLY A 128 1.04 -6.79 4.52
CA GLY A 128 1.50 -5.67 5.35
C GLY A 128 1.87 -6.11 6.77
N ASN A 129 1.02 -6.94 7.39
CA ASN A 129 1.29 -7.48 8.72
C ASN A 129 2.46 -8.48 8.72
N ALA A 130 2.54 -9.37 7.73
CA ALA A 130 3.65 -10.32 7.59
C ALA A 130 5.00 -9.59 7.40
N GLY A 131 5.02 -8.57 6.53
CA GLY A 131 6.17 -7.68 6.35
C GLY A 131 6.59 -7.03 7.66
N MET A 132 5.64 -6.46 8.40
CA MET A 132 5.97 -5.83 9.67
C MET A 132 6.51 -6.84 10.68
N LEU A 133 5.89 -8.01 10.85
CA LEU A 133 6.37 -9.07 11.73
C LEU A 133 7.78 -9.55 11.36
N LEU A 134 8.07 -9.68 10.07
CA LEU A 134 9.41 -10.01 9.58
C LEU A 134 10.41 -8.94 10.03
N PHE A 135 10.14 -7.67 9.77
CA PHE A 135 11.06 -6.57 10.11
C PHE A 135 11.24 -6.38 11.62
N LEU A 136 10.22 -6.70 12.41
CA LEU A 136 10.26 -6.70 13.87
C LEU A 136 11.10 -7.84 14.44
N ARG A 137 10.92 -9.08 13.96
CA ARG A 137 11.75 -10.23 14.36
C ARG A 137 13.22 -10.00 14.05
N LEU A 138 13.50 -9.28 12.96
CA LEU A 138 14.85 -8.91 12.55
C LEU A 138 15.47 -7.78 13.39
N ARG A 139 14.71 -7.13 14.29
CA ARG A 139 15.20 -6.13 15.24
C ARG A 139 15.60 -6.81 16.55
N GLN A 140 16.91 -6.82 16.86
CA GLN A 140 17.41 -7.37 18.12
C GLN A 140 16.77 -6.65 19.33
N GLY A 141 16.34 -7.42 20.33
CA GLY A 141 15.80 -6.91 21.60
C GLY A 141 14.36 -6.39 21.53
N TRP A 142 13.60 -6.72 20.49
CA TRP A 142 12.23 -6.22 20.37
C TRP A 142 11.25 -6.89 21.35
N LYS A 143 10.45 -6.07 22.02
CA LYS A 143 9.31 -6.48 22.84
C LYS A 143 8.03 -5.96 22.20
N PHE A 144 7.08 -6.85 21.93
CA PHE A 144 5.75 -6.51 21.42
C PHE A 144 5.03 -5.64 22.46
N SER A 145 4.70 -4.40 22.10
CA SER A 145 3.95 -3.49 22.98
C SER A 145 2.55 -3.24 22.44
N GLN A 146 1.57 -3.04 23.33
CA GLN A 146 0.20 -2.69 22.95
C GLN A 146 0.13 -1.43 22.06
N LYS A 147 1.04 -0.47 22.30
CA LYS A 147 1.18 0.74 21.47
C LYS A 147 1.52 0.43 20.01
N GLN A 148 2.35 -0.58 19.76
CA GLN A 148 2.68 -1.00 18.38
C GLN A 148 1.48 -1.67 17.72
N CYS A 149 0.70 -2.47 18.45
CA CYS A 149 -0.52 -3.07 17.91
C CYS A 149 -1.50 -2.00 17.41
N VAL A 150 -1.67 -0.90 18.16
CA VAL A 150 -2.50 0.24 17.74
C VAL A 150 -1.89 0.94 16.52
N GLU A 151 -0.57 1.18 16.51
CA GLU A 151 0.11 1.76 15.34
C GLU A 151 -0.08 0.87 14.09
N PHE A 152 -0.14 -0.46 14.24
CA PHE A 152 -0.31 -1.42 13.13
C PHE A 152 -1.72 -1.43 12.59
N ALA A 153 -2.71 -1.45 13.49
CA ALA A 153 -4.11 -1.31 13.12
C ALA A 153 -4.32 0.00 12.35
N LEU A 154 -3.78 1.12 12.85
CA LEU A 154 -3.89 2.42 12.19
C LEU A 154 -3.22 2.44 10.81
N CYS A 155 -2.06 1.81 10.63
CA CYS A 155 -1.43 1.72 9.32
C CYS A 155 -2.25 0.90 8.33
N ASN A 156 -2.76 -0.27 8.73
CA ASN A 156 -3.59 -1.09 7.86
C ASN A 156 -4.89 -0.37 7.48
N ILE A 157 -5.55 0.28 8.45
CA ILE A 157 -6.74 1.10 8.20
C ILE A 157 -6.40 2.24 7.24
N GLY A 158 -5.26 2.90 7.44
CA GLY A 158 -4.84 4.00 6.56
C GLY A 158 -4.48 3.57 5.17
N MET A 159 -3.81 2.43 5.02
CA MET A 159 -3.56 1.82 3.72
C MET A 159 -4.89 1.51 3.02
N LEU A 160 -5.84 0.89 3.73
CA LEU A 160 -7.14 0.53 3.19
C LEU A 160 -7.95 1.74 2.75
N LEU A 161 -8.12 2.73 3.63
CA LEU A 161 -8.88 3.94 3.32
C LEU A 161 -8.21 4.76 2.21
N GLY A 162 -6.89 4.87 2.25
CA GLY A 162 -6.12 5.58 1.23
C GLY A 162 -6.21 4.90 -0.13
N MET A 163 -6.07 3.57 -0.16
CA MET A 163 -6.23 2.77 -1.35
C MET A 163 -7.64 2.88 -1.94
N LEU A 164 -8.68 2.72 -1.11
CA LEU A 164 -10.08 2.80 -1.53
C LEU A 164 -10.45 4.18 -2.08
N SER A 165 -10.08 5.24 -1.36
CA SER A 165 -10.34 6.62 -1.81
C SER A 165 -9.61 6.95 -3.10
N ALA A 166 -8.35 6.54 -3.24
CA ALA A 166 -7.59 6.72 -4.47
C ALA A 166 -8.11 5.86 -5.62
N HIS A 167 -8.59 4.65 -5.34
CA HIS A 167 -9.24 3.79 -6.33
C HIS A 167 -10.46 4.49 -6.91
N ILE A 168 -11.39 4.93 -6.06
CA ILE A 168 -12.59 5.66 -6.48
C ILE A 168 -12.24 6.95 -7.23
N LEU A 169 -11.27 7.71 -6.74
CA LEU A 169 -10.84 8.95 -7.40
C LEU A 169 -10.30 8.64 -8.81
N SER A 170 -9.49 7.59 -8.95
CA SER A 170 -8.93 7.20 -10.23
C SER A 170 -9.98 6.75 -11.24
N MET A 171 -11.14 6.24 -10.80
CA MET A 171 -12.23 5.85 -11.69
C MET A 171 -12.78 7.05 -12.48
N THR A 172 -12.88 8.22 -11.84
CA THR A 172 -13.36 9.44 -12.53
C THR A 172 -12.42 9.87 -13.65
N LEU A 173 -11.11 9.69 -13.45
CA LEU A 173 -10.07 10.03 -14.43
C LEU A 173 -9.94 8.99 -15.54
N THR A 174 -10.29 7.74 -15.27
CA THR A 174 -9.98 6.61 -16.15
C THR A 174 -11.16 6.13 -16.99
N LYS A 175 -12.41 6.55 -16.67
CA LYS A 175 -13.64 6.17 -17.43
C LYS A 175 -13.50 6.25 -18.96
N LYS A 176 -12.77 7.24 -19.49
CA LYS A 176 -12.59 7.48 -20.94
C LYS A 176 -11.26 7.00 -21.51
N LEU A 177 -10.37 6.46 -20.68
CA LEU A 177 -9.05 6.03 -21.12
C LEU A 177 -9.11 4.63 -21.73
N GLU A 178 -8.14 4.35 -22.60
CA GLU A 178 -7.88 2.99 -23.05
C GLU A 178 -7.59 2.09 -21.85
N LEU A 179 -7.99 0.83 -21.97
CA LEU A 179 -7.99 -0.14 -20.87
C LEU A 179 -6.61 -0.26 -20.22
N PHE A 180 -5.55 -0.29 -21.03
CA PHE A 180 -4.18 -0.34 -20.54
C PHE A 180 -3.83 0.85 -19.63
N TRP A 181 -4.01 2.07 -20.12
CA TRP A 181 -3.69 3.30 -19.40
C TRP A 181 -4.58 3.50 -18.18
N GLY A 182 -5.86 3.13 -18.29
CA GLY A 182 -6.81 3.15 -17.19
C GLY A 182 -6.31 2.32 -16.01
N ASN A 183 -6.02 1.04 -16.23
CA ASN A 183 -5.53 0.15 -15.17
C ASN A 183 -4.19 0.59 -14.58
N ALA A 184 -3.26 1.02 -15.43
CA ALA A 184 -1.96 1.51 -14.98
C ALA A 184 -2.12 2.71 -14.04
N ILE A 185 -2.98 3.66 -14.39
CA ILE A 185 -3.29 4.83 -13.56
C ILE A 185 -4.01 4.42 -12.29
N MET A 186 -5.01 3.54 -12.36
CA MET A 186 -5.77 3.09 -11.18
C MET A 186 -4.87 2.44 -10.14
N ILE A 187 -4.05 1.46 -10.54
CA ILE A 187 -3.12 0.78 -9.65
C ILE A 187 -2.10 1.77 -9.08
N SER A 188 -1.60 2.70 -9.90
CA SER A 188 -0.67 3.73 -9.43
C SER A 188 -1.31 4.62 -8.37
N PHE A 189 -2.55 5.06 -8.59
CA PHE A 189 -3.32 5.84 -7.61
C PHE A 189 -3.55 5.04 -6.33
N MET A 190 -3.90 3.76 -6.42
CA MET A 190 -4.10 2.88 -5.27
C MET A 190 -2.82 2.77 -4.43
N LEU A 191 -1.67 2.52 -5.05
CA LEU A 191 -0.37 2.47 -4.36
C LEU A 191 0.00 3.79 -3.69
N ILE A 192 -0.22 4.93 -4.38
CA ILE A 192 -0.02 6.26 -3.81
C ILE A 192 -0.97 6.50 -2.63
N GLY A 193 -2.24 6.12 -2.79
CA GLY A 193 -3.27 6.17 -1.77
C GLY A 193 -2.87 5.41 -0.51
N MET A 194 -2.32 4.20 -0.66
CA MET A 194 -1.82 3.41 0.48
C MET A 194 -0.76 4.16 1.28
N ILE A 195 0.19 4.82 0.60
CA ILE A 195 1.26 5.60 1.25
C ILE A 195 0.66 6.82 1.96
N ILE A 196 -0.15 7.61 1.25
CA ILE A 196 -0.75 8.84 1.79
C ILE A 196 -1.66 8.52 2.99
N GLY A 197 -2.52 7.52 2.87
CA GLY A 197 -3.46 7.14 3.94
C GLY A 197 -2.75 6.65 5.20
N MET A 198 -1.70 5.83 5.04
CA MET A 198 -0.86 5.40 6.15
C MET A 198 -0.16 6.58 6.84
N LEU A 199 0.47 7.48 6.07
CA LEU A 199 1.16 8.65 6.62
C LEU A 199 0.16 9.59 7.33
N SER A 200 -1.03 9.78 6.77
CA SER A 200 -2.06 10.66 7.31
C SER A 200 -2.57 10.18 8.67
N LEU A 201 -2.86 8.89 8.81
CA LEU A 201 -3.35 8.32 10.07
C LEU A 201 -2.26 8.21 11.15
N LEU A 202 -1.02 7.91 10.75
CA LEU A 202 0.12 7.95 11.68
C LEU A 202 0.40 9.38 12.18
N TYR A 203 0.32 10.36 11.29
CA TYR A 203 0.48 11.77 11.63
C TYR A 203 -0.65 12.23 12.55
N LEU A 204 -1.91 11.92 12.22
CA LEU A 204 -3.07 12.23 13.03
C LEU A 204 -2.96 11.61 14.43
N SER A 205 -2.57 10.33 14.54
CA SER A 205 -2.34 9.67 15.83
C SER A 205 -1.31 10.39 16.69
N THR A 206 -0.22 10.86 16.06
CA THR A 206 0.84 11.60 16.75
C THR A 206 0.35 12.99 17.18
N TYR A 207 -0.41 13.67 16.33
CA TYR A 207 -1.00 14.97 16.62
C TYR A 207 -1.99 14.89 17.81
N VAL A 208 -2.93 13.94 17.77
CA VAL A 208 -3.90 13.73 18.87
C VAL A 208 -3.18 13.47 20.18
N LYS A 209 -2.16 12.59 20.20
CA LYS A 209 -1.36 12.34 21.41
C LYS A 209 -0.70 13.60 21.96
N LYS A 210 -0.11 14.44 21.09
CA LYS A 210 0.50 15.71 21.50
C LYS A 210 -0.54 16.68 22.06
N VAL A 211 -1.69 16.83 21.40
CA VAL A 211 -2.77 17.71 21.87
C VAL A 211 -3.30 17.26 23.22
N PHE A 212 -3.57 15.96 23.40
CA PHE A 212 -3.99 15.43 24.70
C PHE A 212 -2.93 15.63 25.79
N GLN A 213 -1.65 15.44 25.49
CA GLN A 213 -0.57 15.71 26.44
C GLN A 213 -0.47 17.21 26.79
N LEU A 214 -0.73 18.10 25.85
CA LEU A 214 -0.74 19.55 26.11
C LEU A 214 -1.98 19.97 26.91
N ALA A 215 -3.14 19.38 26.62
CA ALA A 215 -4.40 19.69 27.27
C ALA A 215 -4.51 19.12 28.69
N TYR A 216 -3.96 17.93 28.94
CA TYR A 216 -4.11 17.20 30.21
C TYR A 216 -2.78 16.96 30.95
N GLY A 217 -1.62 17.13 30.30
CA GLY A 217 -0.30 16.90 30.90
C GLY A 217 0.23 18.00 31.81
N LYS A 218 -0.56 19.07 32.07
CA LYS A 218 -0.26 20.06 33.13
C LYS A 218 -0.74 19.62 34.52
N GLN A 219 -1.44 18.49 34.67
CA GLN A 219 -2.00 18.05 35.95
C GLN A 219 -1.14 17.03 36.74
N GLN A 220 0.10 16.75 36.34
CA GLN A 220 1.00 15.83 37.06
C GLN A 220 2.33 16.45 37.50
N ILE A 221 2.34 17.73 37.85
CA ILE A 221 3.36 18.31 38.73
C ILE A 221 2.61 19.02 39.86
N ALA A 222 2.23 18.26 40.87
CA ALA A 222 1.87 18.72 42.20
C ALA A 222 2.53 17.76 43.19
#